data_AF-A0A011P3P4-F1
#
_entry.id   AF-A0A011P3P4-F1
#
_cell.length_a   1.000
_cell.length_b   1.000
_cell.length_c   1.000
_cell.angle_alpha   90.00
_cell.angle_beta   90.00
_cell.angle_gamma   90.00
#
_symmetry.space_group_name_H-M   'P 1'
#
loop_
_entity.id
_entity.type
_entity.pdbx_description
1 polymer ?
#
loop_
_entity_poly.entity_id
_entity_poly.type
_entity_poly.pdbx_seq_one_letter_code
_entity_poly.pdbx_strand_id
1 'polypeptide(L)'
;MVVTGRPVGELRRAYHALRQAHEDLKRTQQQLVQAEKMASLGCLVAGVAHELNNPISFVLGNVLAIRRYAARLQTYIEAVHSQECQRSPELDRLRHELRIDRIMADLESLLDGMIQGGERTRDIVDGLRRFSAIDRRADEPFNLADVVSRAVRWVTRSGPRNFQMTVDLPCSIPSSAPSPWGRAPGSACRSATASSSGTVAASRPATVNRVERCSS
;
A
#
# COMPACT_ATOMS: atom_id res chain seq x y z
N MET A 1 -63.56 -42.21 -18.71
CA MET A 1 -62.61 -41.12 -19.02
C MET A 1 -62.58 -40.19 -17.81
N VAL A 2 -61.67 -40.44 -16.86
CA VAL A 2 -61.57 -39.62 -15.65
C VAL A 2 -60.82 -38.35 -16.03
N VAL A 3 -61.53 -37.22 -16.07
CA VAL A 3 -60.94 -35.90 -16.29
C VAL A 3 -60.21 -35.52 -15.00
N THR A 4 -58.97 -35.97 -14.83
CA THR A 4 -58.07 -35.50 -13.78
C THR A 4 -57.50 -34.13 -14.19
N GLY A 5 -58.37 -33.15 -14.34
CA GLY A 5 -57.95 -31.75 -14.38
C GLY A 5 -57.84 -31.28 -12.93
N ARG A 6 -56.63 -31.16 -12.37
CA ARG A 6 -56.48 -30.25 -11.22
C ARG A 6 -57.05 -28.91 -11.67
N PRO A 7 -57.99 -28.29 -10.93
CA PRO A 7 -58.66 -27.10 -11.42
C PRO A 7 -57.59 -26.06 -11.74
N VAL A 8 -57.63 -25.48 -12.94
CA VAL A 8 -56.62 -24.53 -13.44
C VAL A 8 -56.28 -23.42 -12.42
N GLY A 9 -57.23 -23.10 -11.53
CA GLY A 9 -57.04 -22.20 -10.40
C GLY A 9 -56.08 -22.67 -9.29
N GLU A 10 -55.92 -23.97 -9.04
CA GLU A 10 -54.89 -24.49 -8.11
C GLU A 10 -53.50 -24.39 -8.69
N LEU A 11 -53.32 -24.77 -9.96
CA LEU A 11 -52.03 -24.65 -10.66
C LEU A 11 -51.61 -23.18 -10.77
N ARG A 12 -52.55 -22.28 -11.08
CA ARG A 12 -52.30 -20.84 -11.12
C ARG A 12 -51.92 -20.28 -9.74
N ARG A 13 -52.58 -20.72 -8.67
CA ARG A 13 -52.21 -20.34 -7.29
C ARG A 13 -50.81 -20.83 -6.92
N ALA A 14 -50.48 -22.09 -7.24
CA ALA A 14 -49.16 -22.66 -7.00
C ALA A 14 -48.06 -21.92 -7.79
N TYR A 15 -48.33 -21.57 -9.06
CA TYR A 15 -47.39 -20.80 -9.88
C TYR A 15 -47.17 -19.38 -9.34
N HIS A 16 -48.24 -18.69 -8.92
CA HIS A 16 -48.12 -17.37 -8.30
C HIS A 16 -47.34 -17.43 -6.98
N ALA A 17 -47.63 -18.42 -6.11
CA ALA A 17 -46.92 -18.61 -4.85
C ALA A 17 -45.43 -18.93 -5.08
N LEU A 18 -45.11 -19.79 -6.05
CA LEU A 18 -43.73 -20.11 -6.42
C LEU A 18 -42.99 -18.86 -6.95
N ARG A 19 -43.64 -18.08 -7.82
CA ARG A 19 -43.06 -16.84 -8.35
C ARG A 19 -42.79 -15.82 -7.25
N GLN A 20 -43.71 -15.68 -6.30
CA GLN A 20 -43.54 -14.79 -5.16
C GLN A 20 -42.38 -15.24 -4.26
N ALA A 21 -42.33 -16.53 -3.91
CA ALA A 21 -41.22 -17.10 -3.15
C ALA A 21 -39.87 -16.94 -3.86
N HIS A 22 -39.84 -17.04 -5.19
CA HIS A 22 -38.63 -16.82 -5.99
C HIS A 22 -38.17 -15.35 -5.94
N GLU A 23 -39.08 -14.39 -6.08
CA GLU A 23 -38.75 -12.97 -5.96
C GLU A 23 -38.30 -12.60 -4.54
N ASP A 24 -38.95 -13.16 -3.51
CA ASP A 24 -38.56 -12.94 -2.10
C ASP A 24 -37.17 -13.52 -1.81
N LEU A 25 -36.87 -14.72 -2.34
CA LEU A 25 -35.54 -15.33 -2.24
C LEU A 25 -34.49 -14.47 -2.93
N LYS A 26 -34.77 -14.00 -4.15
CA LYS A 26 -33.86 -13.14 -4.92
C LYS A 26 -33.59 -11.83 -4.19
N ARG A 27 -34.62 -11.21 -3.61
CA ARG A 27 -34.50 -9.98 -2.81
C ARG A 27 -33.66 -10.22 -1.56
N THR A 28 -33.88 -11.32 -0.86
CA THR A 28 -33.10 -11.69 0.33
C THR A 28 -31.64 -11.96 -0.02
N GLN A 29 -31.37 -12.66 -1.13
CA GLN A 29 -30.01 -12.88 -1.62
C GLN A 29 -29.30 -11.57 -1.94
N GLN A 30 -29.99 -10.62 -2.60
CA GLN A 30 -29.42 -9.29 -2.87
C GLN A 30 -29.09 -8.53 -1.58
N GLN A 31 -29.96 -8.61 -0.57
CA GLN A 31 -29.71 -8.00 0.74
C GLN A 31 -28.53 -8.65 1.45
N LEU A 32 -28.40 -9.98 1.41
CA LEU A 32 -27.27 -10.70 2.00
C LEU A 32 -25.95 -10.31 1.33
N VAL A 33 -25.91 -10.28 0.00
CA VAL A 33 -24.73 -9.82 -0.76
C VAL A 33 -24.37 -8.38 -0.38
N GLN A 34 -25.36 -7.50 -0.24
CA GLN A 34 -25.10 -6.12 0.15
C GLN A 34 -24.57 -6.01 1.59
N ALA A 35 -25.10 -6.80 2.52
CA ALA A 35 -24.64 -6.85 3.90
C ALA A 35 -23.19 -7.36 3.99
N GLU A 36 -22.85 -8.41 3.23
CA GLU A 36 -21.49 -8.96 3.17
C GLU A 36 -20.49 -7.96 2.57
N LYS A 37 -20.89 -7.19 1.55
CA LYS A 37 -20.09 -6.09 1.00
C LYS A 37 -19.82 -5.00 2.03
N MET A 38 -20.85 -4.59 2.78
CA MET A 38 -20.71 -3.57 3.82
C MET A 38 -19.83 -4.05 4.99
N ALA A 39 -19.97 -5.30 5.40
CA ALA A 39 -19.11 -5.91 6.41
C ALA A 39 -17.65 -5.94 5.95
N SER A 40 -17.40 -6.40 4.72
CA SER A 40 -16.07 -6.42 4.10
C SER A 40 -15.45 -5.03 4.02
N LEU A 41 -16.23 -4.03 3.63
CA LEU A 41 -15.80 -2.63 3.61
C LEU A 41 -15.46 -2.12 5.02
N GLY A 42 -16.27 -2.46 6.03
CA GLY A 42 -16.00 -2.11 7.43
C GLY A 42 -14.66 -2.65 7.93
N CYS A 43 -14.37 -3.93 7.66
CA CYS A 43 -13.09 -4.55 7.99
C CYS A 43 -11.92 -3.87 7.27
N LEU A 44 -12.07 -3.54 5.97
CA LEU A 44 -11.06 -2.82 5.21
C LEU A 44 -10.78 -1.44 5.82
N VAL A 45 -11.83 -0.66 6.09
CA VAL A 45 -11.71 0.69 6.69
C VAL A 45 -11.02 0.63 8.05
N ALA A 46 -11.39 -0.34 8.90
CA ALA A 46 -10.74 -0.54 10.18
C ALA A 46 -9.25 -0.89 10.03
N GLY A 47 -8.91 -1.77 9.08
CA GLY A 47 -7.53 -2.12 8.77
C GLY A 47 -6.71 -0.93 8.27
N VAL A 48 -7.26 -0.13 7.37
CA VAL A 48 -6.62 1.10 6.86
C VAL A 48 -6.42 2.12 7.98
N ALA A 49 -7.42 2.32 8.85
CA ALA A 49 -7.29 3.21 10.00
C ALA A 49 -6.16 2.77 10.94
N HIS A 50 -6.05 1.47 11.21
CA HIS A 50 -4.96 0.91 12.01
C HIS A 50 -3.61 1.15 11.34
N GLU A 51 -3.48 0.85 10.06
CA GLU A 51 -2.24 1.03 9.31
C GLU A 51 -1.84 2.50 9.13
N LEU A 52 -2.79 3.44 9.10
CA LEU A 52 -2.51 4.88 9.10
C LEU A 52 -2.03 5.37 10.47
N ASN A 53 -2.64 4.88 11.55
CA ASN A 53 -2.28 5.30 12.91
C ASN A 53 -0.84 4.93 13.27
N ASN A 54 -0.32 3.81 12.73
CA ASN A 54 1.03 3.34 13.01
C ASN A 54 2.14 4.35 12.60
N PRO A 55 2.28 4.74 11.32
CA PRO A 55 3.27 5.73 10.91
C PRO A 55 3.02 7.11 11.53
N ILE A 56 1.76 7.52 11.72
CA ILE A 56 1.43 8.80 12.37
C ILE A 56 1.97 8.84 13.80
N SER A 57 1.78 7.77 14.56
CA SER A 57 2.28 7.66 15.94
C SER A 57 3.81 7.72 15.98
N PHE A 58 4.47 7.08 15.01
CA PHE A 58 5.93 7.11 14.89
C PHE A 58 6.46 8.52 14.56
N VAL A 59 5.84 9.21 13.61
CA VAL A 59 6.16 10.61 13.28
C VAL A 59 6.00 11.48 14.51
N LEU A 60 4.86 11.39 15.20
CA LEU A 60 4.58 12.19 16.39
C LEU A 60 5.61 11.93 17.50
N GLY A 61 5.96 10.67 17.75
CA GLY A 61 6.98 10.29 18.72
C GLY A 61 8.34 10.94 18.44
N ASN A 62 8.77 10.93 17.17
CA ASN A 62 10.03 11.53 16.75
C ASN A 62 10.00 13.06 16.82
N VAL A 63 8.89 13.70 16.41
CA VAL A 63 8.70 15.16 16.57
C VAL A 63 8.83 15.57 18.04
N LEU A 64 8.20 14.82 18.95
CA LEU A 64 8.28 15.11 20.39
C LEU A 64 9.71 14.94 20.93
N ALA A 65 10.47 13.96 20.44
CA ALA A 65 11.87 13.78 20.80
C ALA A 65 12.74 14.95 20.30
N ILE A 66 12.57 15.34 19.03
CA ILE A 66 13.27 16.48 18.43
C ILE A 66 12.94 17.77 19.17
N ARG A 67 11.69 17.98 19.60
CA ARG A 67 11.33 19.16 20.40
C ARG A 67 12.11 19.24 21.71
N ARG A 68 12.31 18.11 22.40
CA ARG A 68 13.14 18.06 23.61
C ARG A 68 14.61 18.30 23.31
N TYR A 69 15.11 17.80 22.18
CA TYR A 69 16.49 18.02 21.74
C TYR A 69 16.74 19.48 21.38
N ALA A 70 15.81 20.11 20.66
CA ALA A 70 15.87 21.53 20.31
C ALA A 70 15.98 22.42 21.57
N ALA A 71 15.20 22.14 22.62
CA ALA A 71 15.29 22.89 23.87
C ALA A 71 16.69 22.78 24.52
N ARG A 72 17.27 21.57 24.57
CA ARG A 72 18.62 21.35 25.13
C ARG A 72 19.71 22.00 24.28
N LEU A 73 19.59 21.88 22.96
CA LEU A 73 20.51 22.54 22.02
C LEU A 73 20.44 24.05 22.15
N GLN A 74 19.24 24.63 22.30
CA GLN A 74 19.07 26.06 22.52
C GLN A 74 19.79 26.52 23.78
N THR A 75 19.60 25.84 24.92
CA THR A 75 20.32 26.15 26.17
C THR A 75 21.84 26.08 25.98
N TYR A 76 22.34 25.06 25.28
CA TYR A 76 23.77 24.93 25.02
C TYR A 76 24.29 26.06 24.12
N ILE A 77 23.57 26.38 23.04
CA ILE A 77 23.94 27.45 22.10
C ILE A 77 23.93 28.81 22.79
N GLU A 78 22.96 29.09 23.66
CA GLU A 78 22.91 30.33 24.45
C GLU A 78 24.15 30.45 25.36
N ALA A 79 24.56 29.36 26.02
CA ALA A 79 25.77 29.33 26.84
C ALA A 79 27.07 29.47 26.04
N VAL A 80 27.11 28.97 24.79
CA VAL A 80 28.26 29.18 23.88
C VAL A 80 28.40 30.65 23.49
N HIS A 81 27.27 31.35 23.30
CA HIS A 81 27.26 32.75 22.86
C HIS A 81 27.40 33.76 24.02
N SER A 82 27.25 33.34 25.28
CA SER A 82 27.51 34.24 26.41
C SER A 82 29.02 34.53 26.51
N GLN A 83 29.38 35.80 26.68
CA GLN A 83 30.77 36.27 26.71
C GLN A 83 31.61 35.70 27.88
N GLU A 84 30.97 35.01 28.82
CA GLU A 84 31.60 34.35 29.98
C GLU A 84 32.25 33.00 29.63
N CYS A 85 31.96 32.41 28.47
CA CYS A 85 32.35 31.03 28.14
C CYS A 85 33.29 30.91 26.94
N GLN A 86 34.38 31.69 26.89
CA GLN A 86 35.50 31.37 26.01
C GLN A 86 36.22 30.09 26.52
N ARG A 87 35.79 28.91 26.07
CA ARG A 87 36.33 27.57 26.44
C ARG A 87 36.60 27.39 27.94
N SER A 88 35.61 27.71 28.77
CA SER A 88 35.63 27.34 30.19
C SER A 88 35.34 25.84 30.33
N PRO A 89 35.98 25.11 31.28
CA PRO A 89 35.62 23.73 31.63
C PRO A 89 34.14 23.57 32.05
N GLU A 90 33.45 24.67 32.37
CA GLU A 90 32.00 24.68 32.64
C GLU A 90 31.17 24.39 31.37
N LEU A 91 31.61 24.86 30.20
CA LEU A 91 30.93 24.62 28.94
C LEU A 91 31.01 23.13 28.54
N ASP A 92 32.15 22.49 28.80
CA ASP A 92 32.32 21.06 28.57
C ASP A 92 31.46 20.23 29.53
N ARG A 93 31.33 20.64 30.80
CA ARG A 93 30.39 20.01 31.74
C ARG A 93 28.95 20.12 31.25
N LEU A 94 28.54 21.32 30.81
CA LEU A 94 27.20 21.56 30.28
C LEU A 94 26.93 20.72 29.02
N ARG A 95 27.91 20.57 28.13
CA ARG A 95 27.82 19.69 26.94
C ARG A 95 27.50 18.24 27.33
N HIS A 96 28.18 17.71 28.35
CA HIS A 96 27.98 16.35 28.85
C HIS A 96 26.62 16.19 29.55
N GLU A 97 26.24 17.14 30.41
CA GLU A 97 24.96 17.13 31.12
C GLU A 97 23.77 17.18 30.14
N LEU A 98 23.84 18.07 29.15
CA LEU A 98 22.86 18.19 28.08
C LEU A 98 23.02 17.10 27.00
N ARG A 99 23.98 16.18 27.14
CA ARG A 99 24.24 15.05 26.24
C ARG A 99 24.20 15.44 24.76
N ILE A 100 24.86 16.56 24.43
CA ILE A 100 24.77 17.16 23.09
C ILE A 100 25.29 16.21 22.01
N ASP A 101 26.39 15.48 22.28
CA ASP A 101 26.95 14.51 21.32
C ASP A 101 25.96 13.40 20.96
N ARG A 102 25.22 12.91 21.96
CA ARG A 102 24.17 11.91 21.72
C ARG A 102 23.01 12.48 20.92
N ILE A 103 22.59 13.71 21.21
CA ILE A 103 21.53 14.38 20.45
C ILE A 103 21.93 14.48 18.97
N MET A 104 23.17 14.90 18.69
CA MET A 104 23.67 15.04 17.32
C MET A 104 23.76 13.68 16.61
N ALA A 105 24.15 12.62 17.32
CA ALA A 105 24.18 11.26 16.78
C ALA A 105 22.78 10.68 16.50
N ASP A 106 21.79 10.99 17.35
CA ASP A 106 20.42 10.45 17.24
C ASP A 106 19.55 11.24 16.23
N LEU A 107 19.91 12.50 15.90
CA LEU A 107 19.07 13.43 15.14
C LEU A 107 18.74 12.94 13.72
N GLU A 108 19.73 12.46 12.98
CA GLU A 108 19.55 11.96 11.60
C GLU A 108 18.54 10.81 11.57
N SER A 109 18.71 9.82 12.46
CA SER A 109 17.79 8.68 12.55
C SER A 109 16.36 9.07 12.91
N LEU A 110 16.16 10.10 13.74
CA LEU A 110 14.81 10.59 14.09
C LEU A 110 14.15 11.29 12.90
N LEU A 111 14.90 12.10 12.16
CA LEU A 111 14.44 12.78 10.94
C LEU A 111 14.06 11.76 9.86
N ASP A 112 14.94 10.79 9.59
CA ASP A 112 14.68 9.68 8.66
C ASP A 112 13.42 8.93 9.05
N GLY A 113 13.24 8.66 10.34
CA GLY A 113 12.05 8.00 10.85
C GLY A 113 10.76 8.78 10.56
N MET A 114 10.79 10.12 10.67
CA MET A 114 9.63 10.94 10.34
C MET A 114 9.34 10.97 8.83
N ILE A 115 10.40 11.06 8.00
CA ILE A 115 10.26 11.02 6.54
C ILE A 115 9.62 9.70 6.12
N GLN A 116 10.16 8.58 6.60
CA GLN A 116 9.62 7.25 6.31
C GLN A 116 8.18 7.09 6.77
N GLY A 117 7.84 7.61 7.96
CA GLY A 117 6.46 7.63 8.45
C GLY A 117 5.53 8.39 7.51
N GLY A 118 5.91 9.60 7.08
CA GLY A 118 5.14 10.40 6.14
C GLY A 118 4.98 9.75 4.76
N GLU A 119 6.04 9.10 4.24
CA GLU A 119 5.97 8.33 3.00
C GLU A 119 4.99 7.16 3.10
N ARG A 120 5.03 6.40 4.20
CA ARG A 120 4.10 5.29 4.43
C ARG A 120 2.65 5.77 4.51
N THR A 121 2.39 6.89 5.20
CA THR A 121 1.05 7.50 5.23
C THR A 121 0.56 7.84 3.82
N ARG A 122 1.42 8.45 2.98
CA ARG A 122 1.09 8.77 1.59
C ARG A 122 0.76 7.50 0.79
N ASP A 123 1.59 6.47 0.89
CA ASP A 123 1.40 5.21 0.17
C ASP A 123 0.06 4.53 0.51
N ILE A 124 -0.34 4.55 1.79
CA ILE A 124 -1.63 4.01 2.23
C ILE A 124 -2.79 4.80 1.63
N VAL A 125 -2.73 6.15 1.67
CA VAL A 125 -3.78 7.01 1.10
C VAL A 125 -3.89 6.84 -0.41
N ASP A 126 -2.77 6.75 -1.12
CA ASP A 126 -2.74 6.48 -2.56
C ASP A 126 -3.32 5.11 -2.90
N GLY A 127 -3.02 4.08 -2.09
CA GLY A 127 -3.63 2.76 -2.19
C GLY A 127 -5.16 2.80 -2.06
N LEU A 128 -5.66 3.51 -1.05
CA LEU A 128 -7.10 3.68 -0.82
C LEU A 128 -7.77 4.45 -1.96
N ARG A 129 -7.13 5.51 -2.48
CA ARG A 129 -7.64 6.29 -3.61
C ARG A 129 -7.78 5.45 -4.88
N ARG A 130 -6.81 4.57 -5.16
CA ARG A 130 -6.88 3.63 -6.29
C ARG A 130 -8.01 2.62 -6.11
N PHE A 131 -8.18 2.09 -4.90
CA PHE A 131 -9.28 1.16 -4.59
C PHE A 131 -10.65 1.82 -4.80
N SER A 132 -10.84 3.06 -4.34
CA SER A 132 -12.09 3.82 -4.55
C SER A 132 -12.33 4.21 -6.02
N ALA A 133 -11.27 4.34 -6.82
CA ALA A 133 -11.37 4.65 -8.25
C ALA A 133 -11.77 3.44 -9.11
N ILE A 134 -11.56 2.21 -8.64
CA ILE A 134 -11.96 0.97 -9.34
C ILE A 134 -13.47 0.90 -9.52
N ASP A 135 -14.26 1.53 -8.65
CA ASP A 135 -15.73 1.54 -8.76
C ASP A 135 -16.27 2.53 -9.82
N ARG A 136 -15.39 3.26 -10.53
CA ARG A 136 -15.81 4.33 -11.47
C ARG A 136 -15.25 4.26 -12.89
N ARG A 137 -14.61 3.18 -13.35
CA ARG A 137 -14.21 3.06 -14.76
C ARG A 137 -14.51 1.71 -15.38
N ALA A 138 -14.98 1.81 -16.63
CA ALA A 138 -15.15 0.76 -17.62
C ALA A 138 -13.90 -0.10 -17.76
N ASP A 139 -14.04 -1.28 -18.37
CA ASP A 139 -12.96 -2.18 -18.79
C ASP A 139 -11.88 -1.42 -19.59
N GLU A 140 -10.95 -0.76 -18.89
CA GLU A 140 -9.80 -0.08 -19.47
C GLU A 140 -8.66 -1.10 -19.53
N PRO A 141 -7.99 -1.24 -20.70
CA PRO A 141 -6.84 -2.14 -20.81
C PRO A 141 -5.75 -1.69 -19.85
N PHE A 142 -5.25 -2.63 -19.04
CA PHE A 142 -4.14 -2.39 -18.13
C PHE A 142 -3.02 -3.40 -18.35
N ASN A 143 -1.80 -3.01 -18.01
CA ASN A 143 -0.64 -3.88 -18.07
C ASN A 143 -0.43 -4.58 -16.72
N LEU A 144 -0.59 -5.91 -16.69
CA LEU A 144 -0.42 -6.70 -15.48
C LEU A 144 1.03 -6.64 -14.96
N ALA A 145 2.02 -6.52 -15.85
CA ALA A 145 3.42 -6.40 -15.45
C ALA A 145 3.67 -5.16 -14.58
N ASP A 146 3.00 -4.04 -14.86
CA ASP A 146 3.11 -2.80 -14.09
C ASP A 146 2.43 -2.90 -12.72
N VAL A 147 1.35 -3.67 -12.62
CA VAL A 147 0.65 -3.92 -11.35
C VAL A 147 1.53 -4.80 -10.45
N VAL A 148 2.03 -5.91 -10.99
CA VAL A 148 2.89 -6.83 -10.23
C VAL A 148 4.19 -6.13 -9.82
N SER A 149 4.83 -5.37 -10.70
CA SER A 149 6.03 -4.59 -10.36
C SER A 149 5.82 -3.60 -9.22
N ARG A 150 4.64 -2.96 -9.15
CA ARG A 150 4.28 -2.06 -8.05
C ARG A 150 4.07 -2.81 -6.74
N ALA A 151 3.35 -3.94 -6.78
CA ALA A 151 3.12 -4.78 -5.61
C ALA A 151 4.44 -5.32 -5.03
N VAL A 152 5.32 -5.83 -5.89
CA VAL A 152 6.67 -6.30 -5.55
C VAL A 152 7.48 -5.22 -4.85
N ARG A 153 7.49 -3.99 -5.39
CA ARG A 153 8.19 -2.85 -4.80
C ARG A 153 7.66 -2.51 -3.41
N TRP A 154 6.36 -2.66 -3.20
CA TRP A 154 5.72 -2.40 -1.92
C TRP A 154 6.17 -3.43 -0.88
N VAL A 155 6.11 -4.72 -1.24
CA VAL A 155 6.55 -5.82 -0.36
C VAL A 155 8.05 -5.75 -0.05
N THR A 156 8.88 -5.39 -1.01
CA THR A 156 10.33 -5.26 -0.79
C THR A 156 10.72 -4.06 0.06
N ARG A 157 9.95 -2.96 0.05
CA ARG A 157 10.18 -1.82 0.95
C ARG A 157 9.68 -2.05 2.37
N SER A 158 8.60 -2.80 2.53
CA SER A 158 8.00 -3.10 3.84
C SER A 158 8.59 -4.36 4.49
N GLY A 159 9.32 -5.19 3.74
CA GLY A 159 9.92 -6.44 4.21
C GLY A 159 11.22 -6.26 5.01
N PRO A 160 11.64 -7.30 5.76
CA PRO A 160 12.88 -7.28 6.53
C PRO A 160 14.12 -7.14 5.61
N ARG A 161 15.22 -6.59 6.16
CA ARG A 161 16.45 -6.22 5.42
C ARG A 161 17.12 -7.35 4.60
N ASN A 162 16.69 -8.61 4.79
CA ASN A 162 17.22 -9.81 4.12
C ASN A 162 16.18 -10.53 3.25
N PHE A 163 15.13 -9.84 2.80
CA PHE A 163 14.12 -10.44 1.92
C PHE A 163 14.54 -10.31 0.45
N GLN A 164 14.88 -11.44 -0.19
CA GLN A 164 15.18 -11.51 -1.62
C GLN A 164 13.92 -11.91 -2.38
N MET A 165 13.56 -11.12 -3.40
CA MET A 165 12.41 -11.39 -4.26
C MET A 165 12.88 -11.41 -5.71
N THR A 166 12.69 -12.53 -6.38
CA THR A 166 12.96 -12.68 -7.81
C THR A 166 11.64 -12.65 -8.55
N VAL A 167 11.54 -11.81 -9.57
CA VAL A 167 10.32 -11.63 -10.35
C VAL A 167 10.69 -11.74 -11.81
N ASP A 168 10.15 -12.76 -12.47
CA ASP A 168 10.30 -13.00 -13.89
C ASP A 168 8.97 -12.68 -14.59
N LEU A 169 8.93 -11.54 -15.29
CA LEU A 169 7.73 -11.04 -15.95
C LEU A 169 8.09 -10.49 -17.34
N PRO A 170 7.32 -10.82 -18.39
CA PRO A 170 7.44 -10.16 -19.68
C PRO A 170 7.03 -8.67 -19.62
N CYS A 171 7.63 -7.83 -20.48
CA CYS A 171 7.50 -6.36 -20.43
C CYS A 171 6.06 -5.83 -20.55
N SER A 172 5.16 -6.59 -21.17
CA SER A 172 3.75 -6.23 -21.25
C SER A 172 2.89 -7.50 -21.28
N ILE A 173 1.97 -7.60 -20.33
CA ILE A 173 0.88 -8.57 -20.38
C ILE A 173 -0.41 -7.72 -20.45
N PRO A 174 -0.89 -7.39 -21.66
CA PRO A 174 -2.15 -6.68 -21.80
C PRO A 174 -3.28 -7.64 -21.40
N SER A 175 -3.99 -7.32 -20.32
CA SER A 175 -5.19 -8.05 -19.92
C SER A 175 -6.40 -7.17 -20.22
N SER A 176 -6.99 -7.36 -21.39
CA SER A 176 -8.40 -7.07 -21.63
C SER A 176 -9.12 -8.41 -21.73
N ALA A 177 -10.22 -8.60 -21.01
CA ALA A 177 -11.15 -9.69 -21.33
C ALA A 177 -11.57 -9.52 -22.81
N PRO A 178 -11.44 -10.55 -23.67
CA PRO A 178 -11.92 -10.41 -25.03
C PRO A 178 -13.44 -10.25 -24.97
N SER A 179 -13.94 -9.08 -25.37
CA SER A 179 -15.32 -8.99 -25.84
C SER A 179 -15.45 -9.93 -27.05
N PRO A 180 -16.61 -10.58 -27.29
CA PRO A 180 -16.73 -11.60 -28.32
C PRO A 180 -16.54 -11.09 -29.76
N TRP A 181 -16.31 -9.79 -29.95
CA TRP A 181 -16.32 -9.10 -31.25
C TRP A 181 -15.16 -8.09 -31.45
N GLY A 182 -14.05 -8.23 -30.73
CA GLY A 182 -12.88 -7.33 -30.85
C GLY A 182 -11.68 -7.98 -31.53
N ARG A 183 -11.30 -7.49 -32.72
CA ARG A 183 -10.08 -7.89 -33.45
C ARG A 183 -8.83 -7.81 -32.56
N ALA A 184 -8.05 -8.89 -32.53
CA ALA A 184 -6.71 -8.91 -31.93
C ALA A 184 -5.76 -7.93 -32.66
N PRO A 185 -5.02 -7.07 -31.96
CA PRO A 185 -3.87 -6.41 -32.55
C PRO A 185 -2.73 -7.42 -32.63
N GLY A 186 -2.31 -7.75 -33.85
CA GLY A 186 -1.10 -8.54 -34.08
C GLY A 186 0.14 -7.76 -33.67
N SER A 187 0.93 -8.32 -32.77
CA SER A 187 2.35 -7.99 -32.68
C SER A 187 3.14 -9.26 -32.35
N ALA A 188 4.16 -9.49 -33.18
CA ALA A 188 4.99 -10.67 -33.18
C ALA A 188 5.85 -10.73 -31.91
N CYS A 189 5.69 -11.80 -31.13
CA CYS A 189 6.58 -12.13 -30.03
C CYS A 189 7.83 -12.81 -30.62
N ARG A 190 8.93 -12.07 -30.78
CA ARG A 190 10.26 -12.66 -31.01
C ARG A 190 10.81 -13.08 -29.65
N SER A 191 11.06 -14.37 -29.50
CA SER A 191 11.73 -14.96 -28.34
C SER A 191 13.13 -14.38 -28.17
N ALA A 192 13.39 -13.72 -27.04
CA ALA A 192 14.73 -13.40 -26.58
C ALA A 192 14.98 -14.15 -25.26
N THR A 193 15.62 -15.31 -25.34
CA THR A 193 16.25 -15.96 -24.19
C THR A 193 17.47 -15.16 -23.78
N ALA A 194 17.38 -14.44 -22.67
CA ALA A 194 18.53 -13.88 -21.98
C ALA A 194 18.74 -14.67 -20.68
N SER A 195 19.64 -15.65 -20.74
CA SER A 195 20.20 -16.29 -19.55
C SER A 195 21.23 -15.34 -18.92
N SER A 196 20.96 -14.79 -17.74
CA SER A 196 21.98 -14.18 -16.90
C SER A 196 22.02 -14.88 -15.54
N SER A 197 22.79 -15.95 -15.49
CA SER A 197 23.34 -16.50 -14.26
C SER A 197 24.33 -15.49 -13.67
N GLY A 198 23.93 -14.82 -12.59
CA GLY A 198 24.78 -13.91 -11.82
C GLY A 198 24.78 -14.30 -10.35
N THR A 199 25.72 -15.16 -9.95
CA THR A 199 26.09 -15.36 -8.55
C THR A 199 26.81 -14.10 -8.07
N VAL A 200 26.23 -13.36 -7.13
CA VAL A 200 26.93 -12.28 -6.42
C VAL A 200 27.05 -12.66 -4.95
N ALA A 201 28.26 -13.06 -4.58
CA ALA A 201 28.70 -13.22 -3.20
C ALA A 201 28.79 -11.86 -2.49
N ALA A 202 28.66 -11.91 -1.17
CA ALA A 202 28.41 -10.81 -0.25
C ALA A 202 29.38 -9.62 -0.29
N SER A 203 28.82 -8.40 -0.45
CA SER A 203 29.19 -7.18 0.29
C SER A 203 28.20 -6.03 -0.04
N ARG A 204 27.57 -5.44 0.98
CA ARG A 204 26.55 -4.35 0.91
C ARG A 204 27.17 -3.00 0.48
N PRO A 205 26.39 -1.90 0.25
CA PRO A 205 24.94 -1.77 0.05
C PRO A 205 24.52 -0.97 -1.21
N ALA A 206 23.22 -1.04 -1.53
CA ALA A 206 22.45 -0.07 -2.32
C ALA A 206 22.98 0.25 -3.74
N THR A 207 22.48 -0.47 -4.73
CA THR A 207 22.39 0.06 -6.08
C THR A 207 21.05 -0.33 -6.68
N VAL A 208 20.21 0.67 -6.91
CA VAL A 208 19.02 0.58 -7.74
C VAL A 208 19.50 0.25 -9.15
N ASN A 209 19.33 -0.99 -9.61
CA ASN A 209 19.58 -1.30 -11.01
C ASN A 209 18.41 -0.77 -11.85
N ARG A 210 18.70 0.39 -12.44
CA ARG A 210 18.18 0.99 -13.67
C ARG A 210 17.14 0.14 -14.42
N VAL A 211 15.90 0.61 -14.45
CA VAL A 211 14.92 0.22 -15.49
C VAL A 211 15.39 0.89 -16.79
N GLU A 212 15.99 0.12 -17.69
CA GLU A 212 16.29 0.62 -19.04
C GLU A 212 14.98 0.92 -19.76
N ARG A 213 14.84 2.17 -20.21
CA ARG A 213 13.75 2.60 -21.08
C ARG A 213 13.96 1.94 -22.44
N CYS A 214 13.03 1.08 -22.86
CA CYS A 214 12.92 0.74 -24.28
C CYS A 214 12.44 1.98 -25.04
N SER A 215 13.34 2.52 -25.85
CA SER A 215 13.06 3.43 -26.96
C SER A 215 12.48 2.63 -28.12
N SER A 216 11.35 3.11 -28.64
CA SER A 216 10.77 3.00 -30.01
C SER A 216 9.28 2.74 -29.95
#